data_AF-A0A497Q2P9-F1
#
_entry.id   AF-A0A497Q2P9-F1
#
_cell.length_a   1.000
_cell.length_b   1.000
_cell.length_c   1.000
_cell.angle_alpha   90.00
_cell.angle_beta   90.00
_cell.angle_gamma   90.00
#
_symmetry.space_group_name_H-M   'P 1'
#
loop_
_entity.id
_entity.type
_entity.pdbx_description
1 polymer ?
#
loop_
_entity_poly.entity_id
_entity_poly.type
_entity_poly.pdbx_seq_one_letter_code
_entity_poly.pdbx_strand_id
1 'polypeptide(L)'
;MEKFIKLFKSGSGQNKGDILIPVNGIMEIKQESDTVINIFYNSISSAQAGYSIANDGSATVPAGTNVVQSYKITHDAIVANSSSFKDFLNESVEHALQLSWQHPVYSPNGSAYPASAASASVPVTVTAIELGVKAAGVIS
;
A
#
# COMPACT_ATOMS: atom_id res chain seq x y z
N MET A 1 9.16 -6.01 14.28
CA MET A 1 9.46 -4.71 13.66
C MET A 1 8.53 -4.53 12.47
N GLU A 2 7.84 -3.39 12.37
CA GLU A 2 6.92 -3.12 11.27
C GLU A 2 7.71 -2.75 10.00
N LYS A 3 7.21 -3.19 8.83
CA LYS A 3 7.87 -3.02 7.53
C LYS A 3 6.93 -2.30 6.58
N PHE A 4 7.48 -1.45 5.72
CA PHE A 4 6.71 -0.59 4.83
C PHE A 4 7.28 -0.56 3.42
N ILE A 5 6.39 -0.46 2.43
CA ILE A 5 6.72 -0.01 1.08
C ILE A 5 6.53 1.50 1.04
N LYS A 6 7.54 2.22 0.57
CA LYS A 6 7.51 3.67 0.44
C LYS A 6 7.14 4.04 -1.00
N LEU A 7 6.01 4.72 -1.20
CA LEU A 7 5.56 5.18 -2.51
C LEU A 7 5.44 6.71 -2.51
N PHE A 8 5.97 7.36 -3.54
CA PHE A 8 5.84 8.81 -3.69
C PHE A 8 4.56 9.14 -4.46
N LYS A 9 3.58 9.76 -3.79
CA LYS A 9 2.38 10.30 -4.43
C LYS A 9 2.67 11.68 -5.02
N SER A 10 2.56 11.75 -6.35
CA SER A 10 2.74 12.97 -7.14
C SER A 10 1.52 13.92 -7.04
N GLY A 11 1.66 15.13 -7.59
CA GLY A 11 0.60 16.14 -7.65
C GLY A 11 0.84 17.38 -6.78
N SER A 12 -0.22 18.16 -6.57
CA SER A 12 -0.25 19.39 -5.76
C SER A 12 -1.28 19.29 -4.63
N GLY A 13 -0.93 19.74 -3.41
CA GLY A 13 -1.82 19.76 -2.24
C GLY A 13 -1.21 19.11 -1.00
N GLN A 14 -1.96 19.08 0.11
CA GLN A 14 -1.49 18.56 1.42
C GLN A 14 -1.19 17.05 1.43
N ASN A 15 -1.62 16.31 0.40
CA ASN A 15 -1.48 14.87 0.30
C ASN A 15 -0.43 14.43 -0.74
N LYS A 16 0.49 15.34 -1.12
CA LYS A 16 1.66 15.04 -1.96
C LYS A 16 2.82 14.61 -1.06
N GLY A 17 3.55 13.57 -1.45
CA GLY A 17 4.76 13.15 -0.77
C GLY A 17 4.86 11.65 -0.57
N ASP A 18 5.74 11.25 0.33
CA ASP A 18 5.99 9.86 0.65
C ASP A 18 4.85 9.27 1.48
N ILE A 19 4.25 8.20 0.97
CA ILE A 19 3.23 7.40 1.65
C ILE A 19 3.83 6.05 1.99
N LEU A 20 3.64 5.63 3.24
CA LEU A 20 4.10 4.34 3.75
C LEU A 20 2.94 3.34 3.71
N ILE A 21 3.13 2.24 3.01
CA ILE A 21 2.18 1.13 2.91
C ILE A 21 2.69 -0.02 3.78
N PRO A 22 1.97 -0.45 4.83
CA PRO A 22 2.42 -1.52 5.69
C PRO A 22 2.47 -2.85 4.93
N VAL A 23 3.57 -3.59 5.05
CA VAL A 23 3.76 -4.90 4.40
C VAL A 23 3.08 -6.01 5.19
N ASN A 24 3.05 -5.87 6.52
CA ASN A 24 2.48 -6.89 7.39
C ASN A 24 0.97 -7.00 7.16
N GLY A 25 0.50 -8.23 6.96
CA GLY A 25 -0.92 -8.51 6.76
C GLY A 25 -1.44 -8.29 5.34
N ILE A 26 -0.57 -7.94 4.37
CA ILE A 26 -0.92 -8.01 2.95
C ILE A 26 -1.25 -9.46 2.61
N MET A 27 -2.44 -9.66 2.05
CA MET A 27 -2.94 -10.96 1.58
C MET A 27 -2.85 -11.10 0.07
N GLU A 28 -3.11 -10.02 -0.66
CA GLU A 28 -3.16 -10.04 -2.12
C GLU A 28 -2.80 -8.66 -2.69
N ILE A 29 -2.00 -8.63 -3.75
CA ILE A 29 -1.79 -7.47 -4.61
C ILE A 29 -2.41 -7.78 -5.97
N LYS A 30 -3.42 -7.00 -6.35
CA LYS A 30 -4.22 -7.23 -7.57
C LYS A 30 -4.17 -6.01 -8.47
N GLN A 31 -3.82 -6.21 -9.73
CA GLN A 31 -3.97 -5.21 -10.77
C GLN A 31 -5.41 -5.25 -11.28
N GLU A 32 -6.18 -4.21 -11.01
CA GLU A 32 -7.59 -4.11 -11.44
C GLU A 32 -7.71 -3.52 -12.85
N SER A 33 -6.74 -2.69 -13.26
CA SER A 33 -6.65 -2.12 -14.61
C SER A 33 -5.23 -1.65 -14.91
N ASP A 34 -5.05 -1.03 -16.09
CA ASP A 34 -3.77 -0.47 -16.55
C ASP A 34 -3.26 0.71 -15.73
N THR A 35 -4.10 1.27 -14.85
CA THR A 35 -3.81 2.45 -14.03
C THR A 35 -4.12 2.24 -12.55
N VAL A 36 -4.61 1.06 -12.16
CA VAL A 36 -5.11 0.81 -10.80
C VAL A 36 -4.62 -0.53 -10.26
N ILE A 37 -3.96 -0.47 -9.09
CA ILE A 37 -3.61 -1.62 -8.27
C ILE A 37 -4.30 -1.51 -6.91
N ASN A 38 -4.85 -2.62 -6.44
CA ASN A 38 -5.33 -2.78 -5.08
C ASN A 38 -4.39 -3.68 -4.27
N ILE A 39 -4.11 -3.29 -3.04
CA ILE A 39 -3.45 -4.11 -2.03
C ILE A 39 -4.50 -4.46 -0.99
N PHE A 40 -4.80 -5.74 -0.83
CA PHE A 40 -5.78 -6.26 0.11
C PHE A 40 -5.11 -6.86 1.35
N TYR A 41 -5.67 -6.58 2.52
CA TYR A 41 -5.19 -7.06 3.81
C TYR A 41 -6.09 -8.15 4.38
N ASN A 42 -5.71 -8.67 5.54
CA ASN A 42 -6.57 -9.55 6.34
C ASN A 42 -7.95 -8.95 6.60
N SER A 43 -8.94 -9.83 6.76
CA SER A 43 -10.26 -9.41 7.18
C SER A 43 -10.22 -8.83 8.58
N ILE A 44 -10.85 -7.68 8.77
CA ILE A 44 -11.03 -6.99 10.04
C ILE A 44 -12.52 -6.84 10.33
N SER A 45 -12.88 -6.59 11.59
CA SER A 45 -14.27 -6.27 11.91
C SER A 45 -14.68 -4.94 11.26
N SER A 46 -15.96 -4.80 10.93
CA SER A 46 -16.50 -3.54 10.37
C SER A 46 -16.31 -2.33 11.30
N ALA A 47 -16.35 -2.54 12.61
CA ALA A 47 -16.05 -1.50 13.60
C ALA A 47 -14.59 -1.02 13.50
N GLN A 48 -13.63 -1.95 13.45
CA GLN A 48 -12.20 -1.62 13.29
C GLN A 48 -11.91 -0.94 11.93
N ALA A 49 -12.62 -1.35 10.88
CA ALA A 49 -12.52 -0.75 9.57
C ALA A 49 -12.88 0.73 9.54
N GLY A 50 -13.92 1.14 10.27
CA GLY A 50 -14.33 2.53 10.37
C GLY A 50 -13.18 3.40 10.89
N TYR A 51 -12.61 3.02 12.03
CA TYR A 51 -11.45 3.69 12.64
C TYR A 51 -10.20 3.69 11.76
N SER A 52 -9.99 2.62 10.99
CA SER A 52 -8.82 2.51 10.14
C SER A 52 -8.87 3.46 8.94
N ILE A 53 -10.07 3.77 8.44
CA ILE A 53 -10.26 4.70 7.30
C ILE A 53 -10.38 6.14 7.78
N ALA A 54 -11.15 6.35 8.84
CA ALA A 54 -11.33 7.65 9.47
C ALA A 54 -11.21 7.48 10.98
N ASN A 55 -10.27 8.21 11.60
CA ASN A 55 -9.94 8.03 13.02
C ASN A 55 -11.12 8.37 13.96
N ASP A 56 -12.12 9.09 13.48
CA ASP A 56 -13.38 9.42 14.17
C ASP A 56 -14.50 8.40 13.94
N GLY A 57 -14.24 7.32 13.18
CA GLY A 57 -15.23 6.31 12.82
C GLY A 57 -16.30 6.79 11.84
N SER A 58 -16.16 7.98 11.25
CA SER A 58 -17.15 8.55 10.33
C SER A 58 -17.17 7.86 8.96
N ALA A 59 -16.21 6.98 8.68
CA ALA A 59 -16.11 6.28 7.42
C ALA A 59 -17.33 5.37 7.18
N THR A 60 -17.88 5.43 5.97
CA THR A 60 -18.94 4.53 5.55
C THR A 60 -18.35 3.14 5.25
N VAL A 61 -18.67 2.15 6.07
CA VAL A 61 -18.21 0.75 5.93
C VAL A 61 -19.37 -0.12 5.42
N PRO A 62 -19.14 -1.09 4.52
CA PRO A 62 -20.17 -2.03 4.10
C PRO A 62 -20.85 -2.74 5.28
N ALA A 63 -22.16 -3.00 5.16
CA ALA A 63 -22.95 -3.71 6.16
C ALA A 63 -22.55 -5.20 6.21
N GLY A 64 -21.48 -5.51 6.93
CA GLY A 64 -21.00 -6.86 7.18
C GLY A 64 -20.28 -6.95 8.53
N THR A 65 -20.19 -8.16 9.08
CA THR A 65 -19.44 -8.40 10.33
C THR A 65 -17.94 -8.21 10.12
N ASN A 66 -17.43 -8.67 8.97
CA ASN A 66 -16.04 -8.57 8.57
C ASN A 66 -15.91 -7.92 7.19
N VAL A 67 -14.84 -7.16 7.01
CA VAL A 67 -14.47 -6.48 5.77
C VAL A 67 -12.99 -6.66 5.50
N VAL A 68 -12.59 -6.53 4.24
CA VAL A 68 -11.19 -6.53 3.81
C VAL A 68 -10.74 -5.08 3.69
N GLN A 69 -9.72 -4.69 4.46
CA GLN A 69 -9.06 -3.41 4.28
C GLN A 69 -8.22 -3.42 3.00
N SER A 70 -8.17 -2.28 2.30
CA SER A 70 -7.41 -2.16 1.06
C SER A 70 -6.81 -0.79 0.84
N TYR A 71 -5.60 -0.74 0.27
CA TYR A 71 -5.09 0.45 -0.39
C TYR A 71 -5.36 0.36 -1.89
N LYS A 72 -6.00 1.39 -2.45
CA LYS A 72 -6.14 1.60 -3.88
C LYS A 72 -5.08 2.58 -4.35
N ILE A 73 -4.24 2.15 -5.27
CA ILE A 73 -3.15 2.95 -5.85
C ILE A 73 -3.52 3.23 -7.30
N THR A 74 -3.60 4.52 -7.64
CA THR A 74 -3.76 4.98 -9.02
C THR A 74 -2.42 5.52 -9.51
N HIS A 75 -2.03 5.12 -10.71
CA HIS A 75 -0.78 5.53 -11.34
C HIS A 75 -1.01 5.89 -12.82
N ASP A 76 0.00 6.47 -13.47
CA ASP A 76 -0.03 6.71 -14.91
C ASP A 76 -0.16 5.39 -15.70
N ALA A 77 -0.65 5.50 -16.93
CA ALA A 77 -0.96 4.33 -17.74
C ALA A 77 0.30 3.50 -17.99
N ILE A 78 0.24 2.25 -17.54
CA ILE A 78 1.15 1.20 -17.97
C ILE A 78 0.51 0.57 -19.21
N VAL A 79 1.31 0.14 -20.19
CA VAL A 79 0.75 -0.64 -21.31
C VAL A 79 0.01 -1.85 -20.75
N ALA A 80 -1.26 -2.03 -21.14
CA ALA A 80 -2.11 -3.11 -20.66
C ALA A 80 -1.40 -4.48 -20.74
N ASN A 81 -1.45 -5.25 -19.66
CA ASN A 81 -0.76 -6.55 -19.51
C ASN A 81 0.77 -6.49 -19.35
N SER A 82 1.37 -5.31 -19.16
CA SER A 82 2.74 -5.24 -18.66
C SER A 82 2.68 -5.22 -17.13
N SER A 83 3.00 -6.35 -16.52
CA SER A 83 2.94 -6.58 -15.07
C SER A 83 3.93 -5.74 -14.25
N SER A 84 4.60 -4.75 -14.84
CA SER A 84 5.78 -4.07 -14.26
C SER A 84 5.56 -3.46 -12.88
N PHE A 85 4.40 -2.83 -12.62
CA PHE A 85 4.16 -2.21 -11.32
C PHE A 85 3.61 -3.19 -10.27
N LYS A 86 2.79 -4.17 -10.68
CA LYS A 86 2.35 -5.24 -9.78
C LYS A 86 3.54 -6.12 -9.36
N ASP A 87 4.39 -6.49 -10.31
CA ASP A 87 5.60 -7.28 -10.08
C ASP A 87 6.58 -6.50 -9.21
N PHE A 88 6.80 -5.21 -9.49
CA PHE A 88 7.57 -4.31 -8.61
C PHE A 88 7.06 -4.33 -7.16
N LEU A 89 5.74 -4.27 -6.94
CA LEU A 89 5.17 -4.30 -5.60
C LEU A 89 5.35 -5.67 -4.93
N ASN A 90 5.15 -6.76 -5.67
CA ASN A 90 5.39 -8.12 -5.16
C ASN A 90 6.87 -8.32 -4.77
N GLU A 91 7.80 -7.94 -5.65
CA GLU A 91 9.23 -7.98 -5.37
C GLU A 91 9.61 -7.08 -4.19
N SER A 92 8.98 -5.91 -4.06
CA SER A 92 9.19 -5.02 -2.91
C SER A 92 8.70 -5.64 -1.60
N VAL A 93 7.57 -6.35 -1.61
CA VAL A 93 7.09 -7.14 -0.46
C VAL A 93 8.07 -8.24 -0.13
N GLU A 94 8.49 -9.03 -1.12
CA GLU A 94 9.42 -10.14 -0.94
C GLU A 94 10.76 -9.65 -0.39
N HIS A 95 11.36 -8.62 -0.98
CA HIS A 95 12.57 -7.98 -0.48
C HIS A 95 12.38 -7.45 0.94
N ALA A 96 11.29 -6.75 1.21
CA ALA A 96 11.01 -6.26 2.56
C ALA A 96 10.96 -7.42 3.56
N LEU A 97 10.29 -8.54 3.24
CA LEU A 97 10.18 -9.72 4.11
C LEU A 97 11.52 -10.46 4.28
N GLN A 98 12.25 -10.68 3.19
CA GLN A 98 13.54 -11.39 3.15
C GLN A 98 14.66 -10.63 3.88
N LEU A 99 14.68 -9.29 3.81
CA LEU A 99 15.66 -8.45 4.54
C LEU A 99 15.46 -8.44 6.07
N SER A 100 14.66 -9.36 6.63
CA SER A 100 14.47 -9.55 8.08
C SER A 100 15.77 -9.76 8.87
N TRP A 101 16.88 -10.15 8.22
CA TRP A 101 18.15 -10.47 8.87
C TRP A 101 19.26 -9.43 8.61
N GLN A 102 19.05 -8.47 7.72
CA GLN A 102 19.99 -7.38 7.50
C GLN A 102 19.53 -6.16 8.30
N HIS A 103 20.25 -5.86 9.37
CA HIS A 103 20.17 -4.60 10.10
C HIS A 103 20.14 -3.39 9.14
N PRO A 104 19.54 -2.25 9.55
CA PRO A 104 19.23 -1.11 8.67
C PRO A 104 20.48 -0.64 7.93
N VAL A 105 20.49 -0.81 6.61
CA VAL A 105 21.63 -0.42 5.77
C VAL A 105 21.57 1.07 5.50
N TYR A 106 22.38 1.81 6.25
CA TYR A 106 22.99 3.11 5.92
C TYR A 106 22.14 4.40 6.03
N SER A 107 22.80 5.53 6.34
CA SER A 107 22.24 6.87 6.52
C SER A 107 23.25 7.92 6.03
N PRO A 108 23.07 8.60 4.87
CA PRO A 108 23.91 9.74 4.54
C PRO A 108 23.42 10.97 5.31
N ASN A 109 24.39 11.73 5.82
CA ASN A 109 24.19 12.91 6.66
C ASN A 109 23.26 13.95 6.01
N GLY A 110 22.24 14.39 6.75
CA GLY A 110 21.59 15.69 6.51
C GLY A 110 20.10 15.71 6.14
N SER A 111 19.34 14.62 6.24
CA SER A 111 17.88 14.65 6.04
C SER A 111 17.16 13.77 7.06
N ALA A 112 16.03 14.26 7.57
CA ALA A 112 15.30 13.77 8.74
C ALA A 112 14.59 12.39 8.57
N TYR A 113 15.22 11.44 7.87
CA TYR A 113 14.72 10.07 7.72
C TYR A 113 15.88 9.06 7.75
N PRO A 114 15.73 7.89 8.42
CA PRO A 114 16.76 6.86 8.43
C PRO A 114 16.92 6.25 7.03
N ALA A 115 18.12 6.29 6.45
CA ALA A 115 18.32 6.03 5.02
C ALA A 115 18.45 4.55 4.61
N SER A 116 17.75 3.67 5.32
CA SER A 116 17.68 2.25 5.00
C SER A 116 16.45 1.86 4.18
N ALA A 117 15.90 2.81 3.42
CA ALA A 117 14.90 2.51 2.42
C ALA A 117 15.60 2.23 1.09
N ALA A 118 15.49 0.99 0.60
CA ALA A 118 15.84 0.68 -0.79
C ALA A 118 15.11 1.67 -1.71
N SER A 119 15.85 2.57 -2.38
CA SER A 119 15.28 3.42 -3.40
C SER A 119 15.09 2.58 -4.65
N ALA A 120 13.97 1.88 -4.74
CA ALA A 120 13.59 1.22 -5.97
C ALA A 120 13.06 2.29 -6.93
N SER A 121 13.54 2.30 -8.18
CA SER A 121 12.96 3.17 -9.22
C SER A 121 11.55 2.70 -9.48
N VAL A 122 10.57 3.44 -8.97
CA VAL A 122 9.15 3.14 -9.21
C VAL A 122 8.92 3.25 -10.72
N PRO A 123 8.42 2.21 -11.40
CA PRO A 123 8.31 2.18 -12.85
C PRO A 123 7.21 3.11 -13.40
N VAL A 124 6.48 3.80 -12.51
CA VAL A 124 5.31 4.62 -12.79
C VAL A 124 5.19 5.82 -11.86
N THR A 125 4.45 6.82 -12.31
CA THR A 125 4.07 7.96 -11.48
C THR A 125 2.78 7.63 -10.71
N VAL A 126 2.86 7.50 -9.38
CA VAL A 126 1.66 7.34 -8.54
C VAL A 126 0.94 8.68 -8.41
N THR A 127 -0.34 8.72 -8.77
CA THR A 127 -1.17 9.94 -8.78
C THR A 127 -2.16 9.99 -7.61
N ALA A 128 -2.61 8.82 -7.13
CA ALA A 128 -3.46 8.73 -5.95
C ALA A 128 -3.18 7.46 -5.14
N ILE A 129 -3.33 7.57 -3.83
CA ILE A 129 -3.34 6.45 -2.88
C ILE A 129 -4.51 6.72 -1.94
N GLU A 130 -5.44 5.77 -1.87
CA GLU A 130 -6.67 5.86 -1.09
C GLU A 130 -6.80 4.63 -0.20
N LEU A 131 -7.09 4.83 1.09
CA LEU A 131 -7.43 3.74 2.00
C LEU A 131 -8.93 3.49 1.96
N GLY A 132 -9.33 2.24 1.89
CA GLY A 132 -10.74 1.84 1.84
C GLY A 132 -10.96 0.43 2.37
N VAL A 133 -12.21 -0.02 2.26
CA VAL A 133 -12.64 -1.36 2.66
C VAL A 133 -13.61 -1.94 1.66
N LYS A 134 -13.57 -3.26 1.48
CA LYS A 134 -14.52 -4.04 0.68
C LYS A 134 -15.19 -5.09 1.56
N ALA A 135 -16.41 -5.51 1.24
CA ALA A 135 -17.03 -6.63 1.94
C ALA A 135 -16.11 -7.86 1.86
N ALA A 136 -15.85 -8.53 2.99
CA ALA A 136 -15.17 -9.81 2.94
C ALA A 136 -16.09 -10.77 2.18
N GLY A 137 -15.59 -11.36 1.10
CA GLY A 137 -16.33 -12.40 0.40
C GLY A 137 -16.67 -13.50 1.41
N VAL A 138 -17.95 -13.83 1.55
CA VAL A 138 -18.35 -15.06 2.24
C VAL A 138 -17.72 -16.18 1.41
N ILE A 139 -16.71 -16.85 1.96
CA ILE A 139 -16.22 -18.09 1.38
C ILE A 139 -17.38 -19.06 1.55
N SER A 140 -18.21 -19.19 0.53
CA SER A 140 -19.29 -20.18 0.44
C SER A 140 -18.72 -21.54 0.12
#